data_AF-A0A537DZP9-F1
#
_entry.id   AF-A0A537DZP9-F1
#
_cell.length_a   1.000
_cell.length_b   1.000
_cell.length_c   1.000
_cell.angle_alpha   90.00
_cell.angle_beta   90.00
_cell.angle_gamma   90.00
#
_symmetry.space_group_name_H-M   'P 1'
#
loop_
_entity.id
_entity.type
_entity.pdbx_description
1 polymer ?
#
loop_
_entity_poly.entity_id
_entity_poly.type
_entity_poly.pdbx_seq_one_letter_code
_entity_poly.pdbx_strand_id
1 'polypeptide(L)'
;MSEPIEEIASSRYAARLLAARPELSAELADPAAFSRDEMAQALAGAQHDDEASLRRRLRRLRQRVLLRVMARDLSRRANLDEVCGAMSDLAELEISTALRWLGAEGLVVVGMGKLGGRELNVSSDIDLVFLYPGALDQQERYETAGRRLIRLLAELTEDGFAFRVDMRLRPFGDAGPLACSFDSLETYLIAHGREWERYAWLKARPLTGSHHAELMRMVQPFVFRKYLDYATLGAMRRLHAEVRREVARRELADHVKLGPGGIREIEFVAQALQLVRGGRDPALTVRPTLEVLSVLSKKNLLPEQAARELADAYVLLRNVEHRLQY
;
A
#
# COMPACT_ATOMS: atom_id res chain seq x y z
N MET A 1 26.61 10.28 -20.95
CA MET A 1 25.80 10.83 -19.82
C MET A 1 26.12 9.95 -18.60
N SER A 2 25.66 10.23 -17.38
CA SER A 2 25.88 9.25 -16.30
C SER A 2 25.09 7.97 -16.61
N GLU A 3 25.64 6.79 -16.28
CA GLU A 3 25.01 5.48 -16.51
C GLU A 3 23.52 5.43 -16.07
N PRO A 4 23.09 6.03 -14.93
CA PRO A 4 21.68 6.06 -14.54
C PRO A 4 20.76 6.88 -15.47
N ILE A 5 21.27 7.95 -16.10
CA ILE A 5 20.48 8.79 -17.02
C ILE A 5 20.25 8.05 -18.34
N GLU A 6 21.22 7.23 -18.77
CA GLU A 6 21.10 6.42 -19.99
C GLU A 6 20.07 5.29 -19.81
N GLU A 7 20.04 4.65 -18.64
CA GLU A 7 19.09 3.59 -18.32
C GLU A 7 17.62 4.09 -18.28
N ILE A 8 17.37 5.24 -17.66
CA ILE A 8 16.01 5.83 -17.60
C ILE A 8 15.55 6.44 -18.93
N ALA A 9 16.45 6.63 -19.90
CA ALA A 9 16.08 7.17 -21.21
C ALA A 9 15.09 6.26 -21.96
N SER A 10 15.03 4.97 -21.58
CA SER A 10 14.05 4.00 -22.07
C SER A 10 12.63 4.21 -21.50
N SER A 11 12.49 4.89 -20.36
CA SER A 11 11.19 5.23 -19.77
C SER A 11 10.58 6.45 -20.45
N ARG A 12 9.38 6.29 -21.02
CA ARG A 12 8.61 7.39 -21.59
C ARG A 12 8.18 8.39 -20.51
N TYR A 13 7.93 7.91 -19.29
CA TYR A 13 7.60 8.77 -18.16
C TYR A 13 8.78 9.68 -17.80
N ALA A 14 9.97 9.10 -17.61
CA ALA A 14 11.16 9.86 -17.24
C ALA A 14 11.53 10.87 -18.33
N ALA A 15 11.54 10.46 -19.60
CA ALA A 15 11.85 11.33 -20.72
C ALA A 15 10.91 12.56 -20.78
N ARG A 16 9.60 12.36 -20.62
CA ARG A 16 8.62 13.46 -20.60
C ARG A 16 8.81 14.38 -19.41
N LEU A 17 9.06 13.82 -18.23
CA LEU A 17 9.23 14.60 -17.00
C LEU A 17 10.52 15.43 -17.03
N LEU A 18 11.62 14.87 -17.53
CA LEU A 18 12.90 15.58 -17.68
C LEU A 18 12.83 16.66 -18.78
N ALA A 19 12.08 16.42 -19.86
CA ALA A 19 11.82 17.46 -20.86
C ALA A 19 11.00 18.62 -20.28
N ALA A 20 10.03 18.33 -19.43
CA ALA A 20 9.21 19.35 -18.77
C ALA A 20 9.96 20.07 -17.63
N ARG A 21 10.89 19.38 -16.96
CA ARG A 21 11.67 19.88 -15.81
C ARG A 21 13.15 19.49 -15.89
N PRO A 22 13.92 20.16 -16.76
CA PRO A 22 15.33 19.84 -16.98
C PRO A 22 16.20 19.93 -15.71
N GLU A 23 15.80 20.75 -14.74
CA GLU A 23 16.49 20.92 -13.45
C GLU A 23 16.59 19.63 -12.64
N LEU A 24 15.67 18.68 -12.86
CA LEU A 24 15.69 17.38 -12.17
C LEU A 24 16.82 16.46 -12.65
N SER A 25 17.43 16.73 -13.81
CA SER A 25 18.56 15.95 -14.33
C SER A 25 19.75 15.95 -13.38
N ALA A 26 19.95 17.05 -12.63
CA ALA A 26 21.04 17.15 -11.66
C ALA A 26 20.90 16.13 -10.51
N GLU A 27 19.66 15.77 -10.13
CA GLU A 27 19.39 14.78 -9.09
C GLU A 27 19.68 13.33 -9.53
N LEU A 28 19.95 13.12 -10.83
CA LEU A 28 20.12 11.80 -11.45
C LEU A 28 21.57 11.51 -11.87
N ALA A 29 22.49 12.47 -11.68
CA ALA A 29 23.90 12.30 -12.00
C ALA A 29 24.54 11.16 -11.18
N ASP A 30 24.30 11.17 -9.87
CA ASP A 30 24.63 10.08 -8.94
C ASP A 30 23.51 9.94 -7.89
N PRO A 31 22.43 9.21 -8.23
CA PRO A 31 21.24 9.19 -7.40
C PRO A 31 21.47 8.33 -6.15
N ALA A 32 21.63 8.97 -4.99
CA ALA A 32 21.54 8.32 -3.69
C ALA A 32 20.12 7.82 -3.41
N ALA A 33 19.93 6.88 -2.49
CA ALA A 33 18.59 6.48 -2.06
C ALA A 33 17.83 7.72 -1.51
N PHE A 34 16.57 7.90 -1.90
CA PHE A 34 15.77 9.02 -1.41
C PHE A 34 15.31 8.69 0.01
N SER A 35 15.95 9.28 1.01
CA SER A 35 15.66 8.99 2.42
C SER A 35 14.31 9.57 2.86
N ARG A 36 13.70 8.94 3.88
CA ARG A 36 12.46 9.46 4.49
C ARG A 36 12.66 10.87 5.07
N ASP A 37 13.84 11.19 5.58
CA ASP A 37 14.18 12.51 6.11
C ASP A 37 14.26 13.56 5.00
N GLU A 38 14.85 13.23 3.85
CA GLU A 38 14.83 14.11 2.66
C GLU A 38 13.40 14.39 2.18
N MET A 39 12.52 13.37 2.20
CA MET A 39 11.11 13.55 1.85
C MET A 39 10.40 14.47 2.84
N ALA A 40 10.62 14.26 4.14
CA ALA A 40 10.05 15.10 5.19
C ALA A 40 10.54 16.56 5.07
N GLN A 41 11.82 16.77 4.74
CA GLN A 41 12.38 18.09 4.51
C GLN A 41 11.76 18.79 3.30
N ALA A 42 11.46 18.06 2.21
CA ALA A 42 10.75 18.62 1.06
C ALA A 42 9.30 19.04 1.40
N LEU A 43 8.70 18.40 2.40
CA LEU A 43 7.37 18.72 2.94
C LEU A 43 7.41 19.76 4.07
N ALA A 44 8.59 20.20 4.51
CA ALA A 44 8.71 21.20 5.57
C ALA A 44 8.01 22.51 5.19
N GLY A 45 7.28 23.08 6.15
CA GLY A 45 6.51 24.31 5.95
C GLY A 45 5.16 24.13 5.27
N ALA A 46 4.80 22.91 4.84
CA ALA A 46 3.54 22.64 4.14
C ALA A 46 2.29 23.08 4.91
N GLN A 47 2.32 23.15 6.24
CA GLN A 47 1.22 23.68 7.05
C GLN A 47 0.89 25.16 6.79
N HIS A 48 1.80 25.91 6.17
CA HIS A 48 1.63 27.33 5.83
C HIS A 48 1.31 27.55 4.35
N ASP A 49 1.29 26.48 3.54
CA ASP A 49 0.96 26.56 2.13
C ASP A 49 -0.54 26.88 1.95
N ASP A 50 -0.91 27.56 0.87
CA ASP A 50 -2.28 27.52 0.39
C ASP A 50 -2.58 26.17 -0.30
N GLU A 51 -3.84 25.90 -0.64
CA GLU A 51 -4.23 24.60 -1.23
C GLU A 51 -3.53 24.31 -2.57
N ALA A 52 -3.26 25.34 -3.37
CA ALA A 52 -2.57 25.19 -4.65
C ALA A 52 -1.09 24.82 -4.44
N SER A 53 -0.42 25.51 -3.51
CA SER A 53 0.97 25.29 -3.16
C SER A 53 1.19 23.92 -2.53
N LEU A 54 0.28 23.48 -1.64
CA LEU A 54 0.32 22.14 -1.07
C LEU A 54 0.18 21.08 -2.16
N ARG A 55 -0.84 21.19 -3.03
CA ARG A 55 -1.04 20.22 -4.12
C ARG A 55 0.17 20.10 -5.04
N ARG A 56 0.77 21.24 -5.40
CA ARG A 56 2.01 21.30 -6.18
C ARG A 56 3.17 20.63 -5.45
N ARG A 57 3.35 20.91 -4.16
CA ARG A 57 4.43 20.35 -3.33
C ARG A 57 4.40 18.83 -3.27
N LEU A 58 3.24 18.24 -2.98
CA LEU A 58 3.05 16.78 -2.94
C LEU A 58 3.42 16.16 -4.30
N ARG A 59 2.84 16.66 -5.39
CA ARG A 59 3.09 16.14 -6.76
C ARG A 59 4.54 16.24 -7.18
N ARG A 60 5.19 17.37 -6.89
CA ARG A 60 6.61 17.57 -7.18
C ARG A 60 7.49 16.63 -6.39
N LEU A 61 7.18 16.40 -5.10
CA LEU A 61 7.90 15.40 -4.31
C LEU A 61 7.75 14.00 -4.91
N ARG A 62 6.52 13.57 -5.22
CA ARG A 62 6.28 12.28 -5.90
C ARG A 62 7.13 12.12 -7.15
N GLN A 63 7.14 13.12 -8.02
CA GLN A 63 7.89 13.08 -9.27
C GLN A 63 9.41 12.95 -9.02
N ARG A 64 9.95 13.66 -8.04
CA ARG A 64 11.37 13.55 -7.64
C ARG A 64 11.70 12.17 -7.09
N VAL A 65 10.90 11.66 -6.16
CA VAL A 65 11.07 10.32 -5.57
C VAL A 65 10.98 9.25 -6.65
N LEU A 66 9.96 9.30 -7.51
CA LEU A 66 9.76 8.31 -8.57
C LEU A 66 10.91 8.31 -9.58
N LEU A 67 11.40 9.48 -10.02
CA LEU A 67 12.57 9.53 -10.90
C LEU A 67 13.81 8.91 -10.27
N ARG A 68 14.09 9.23 -9.00
CA ARG A 68 15.29 8.73 -8.32
C ARG A 68 15.20 7.23 -8.05
N VAL A 69 14.04 6.75 -7.60
CA VAL A 69 13.74 5.33 -7.43
C VAL A 69 13.89 4.58 -8.75
N MET A 70 13.29 5.10 -9.83
CA MET A 70 13.39 4.51 -11.17
C MET A 70 14.84 4.45 -11.65
N ALA A 71 15.61 5.53 -11.50
CA ALA A 71 17.01 5.55 -11.91
C ALA A 71 17.85 4.50 -11.18
N ARG A 72 17.63 4.34 -9.86
CA ARG A 72 18.34 3.35 -9.06
C ARG A 72 17.89 1.92 -9.32
N ASP A 73 16.59 1.68 -9.51
CA ASP A 73 16.08 0.35 -9.87
C ASP A 73 16.58 -0.08 -11.26
N LEU A 74 16.40 0.76 -12.29
CA LEU A 74 16.81 0.44 -13.66
C LEU A 74 18.31 0.16 -13.77
N SER A 75 19.14 0.95 -13.06
CA SER A 75 20.60 0.73 -12.96
C SER A 75 21.02 -0.34 -11.95
N ARG A 76 20.08 -1.09 -11.36
CA ARG A 76 20.32 -2.18 -10.37
C ARG A 76 21.07 -1.72 -9.10
N ARG A 77 20.96 -0.44 -8.76
CA ARG A 77 21.51 0.18 -7.54
C ARG A 77 20.54 0.14 -6.36
N ALA A 78 19.26 -0.20 -6.59
CA ALA A 78 18.24 -0.40 -5.58
C ALA A 78 17.69 -1.84 -5.65
N ASN A 79 17.32 -2.39 -4.49
CA ASN A 79 16.59 -3.65 -4.40
C ASN A 79 15.07 -3.41 -4.23
N LEU A 80 14.27 -4.48 -4.24
CA LEU A 80 12.82 -4.39 -4.12
C LEU A 80 12.37 -3.65 -2.84
N ASP A 81 13.06 -3.89 -1.73
CA ASP A 81 12.75 -3.29 -0.43
C ASP A 81 12.97 -1.77 -0.45
N GLU A 82 14.06 -1.30 -1.04
CA GLU A 82 14.34 0.13 -1.21
C GLU A 82 13.24 0.80 -2.06
N VAL A 83 12.89 0.21 -3.22
CA VAL A 83 11.87 0.75 -4.13
C VAL A 83 10.50 0.83 -3.44
N CYS A 84 10.06 -0.27 -2.81
CA CYS A 84 8.77 -0.33 -2.15
C CYS A 84 8.72 0.53 -0.89
N GLY A 85 9.81 0.55 -0.12
CA GLY A 85 9.97 1.35 1.09
C GLY A 85 9.87 2.83 0.77
N ALA A 86 10.60 3.32 -0.23
CA ALA A 86 10.56 4.72 -0.64
C ALA A 86 9.16 5.16 -1.09
N MET A 87 8.46 4.35 -1.90
CA MET A 87 7.09 4.66 -2.33
C MET A 87 6.08 4.62 -1.17
N SER A 88 6.27 3.72 -0.21
CA SER A 88 5.44 3.62 1.00
C SER A 88 5.68 4.79 1.95
N ASP A 89 6.94 5.19 2.15
CA ASP A 89 7.31 6.35 2.95
C ASP A 89 6.76 7.64 2.38
N LEU A 90 6.85 7.81 1.06
CA LEU A 90 6.24 8.94 0.36
C LEU A 90 4.72 9.01 0.63
N ALA A 91 4.00 7.90 0.43
CA ALA A 91 2.55 7.87 0.65
C ALA A 91 2.19 8.24 2.11
N GLU A 92 2.88 7.66 3.08
CA GLU A 92 2.65 7.96 4.50
C GLU A 92 2.93 9.42 4.86
N LEU A 93 4.03 9.99 4.36
CA LEU A 93 4.42 11.37 4.61
C LEU A 93 3.44 12.36 3.96
N GLU A 94 3.00 12.10 2.74
CA GLU A 94 2.02 12.95 2.06
C GLU A 94 0.64 12.89 2.72
N ILE A 95 0.18 11.70 3.12
CA ILE A 95 -1.08 11.53 3.86
C ILE A 95 -1.03 12.31 5.19
N SER A 96 0.03 12.12 5.98
CA SER A 96 0.16 12.79 7.28
C SER A 96 0.31 14.31 7.15
N THR A 97 1.05 14.78 6.15
CA THR A 97 1.21 16.22 5.86
C THR A 97 -0.12 16.85 5.44
N ALA A 98 -0.85 16.22 4.52
CA ALA A 98 -2.15 16.70 4.08
C ALA A 98 -3.17 16.74 5.23
N LEU A 99 -3.18 15.73 6.11
CA LEU A 99 -4.06 15.73 7.28
C LEU A 99 -3.75 16.83 8.28
N ARG A 100 -2.46 17.09 8.52
CA ARG A 100 -2.05 18.19 9.39
C ARG A 100 -2.48 19.55 8.81
N TRP A 101 -2.29 19.75 7.52
CA TRP A 101 -2.76 20.96 6.83
C TRP A 101 -4.29 21.13 6.91
N LEU A 102 -5.05 20.03 6.84
CA LEU A 102 -6.50 20.04 7.01
C LEU A 102 -6.97 20.27 8.45
N GLY A 103 -6.07 20.26 9.45
CA GLY A 103 -6.44 20.32 10.87
C GLY A 103 -7.23 19.09 11.34
N ALA A 104 -7.00 17.93 10.71
CA ALA A 104 -7.78 16.71 10.87
C ALA A 104 -6.96 15.55 11.46
N GLU A 105 -5.99 15.83 12.33
CA GLU A 105 -5.08 14.82 12.91
C GLU A 105 -5.78 13.76 13.79
N GLY A 106 -7.05 13.99 14.17
CA GLY A 106 -7.91 12.99 14.81
C GLY A 106 -8.43 11.90 13.85
N LEU A 107 -8.29 12.08 12.53
CA LEU A 107 -8.62 11.06 11.54
C LEU A 107 -7.51 10.02 11.46
N VAL A 108 -7.84 8.77 11.75
CA VAL A 108 -6.97 7.60 11.60
C VAL A 108 -7.14 7.07 10.17
N VAL A 109 -6.10 7.26 9.36
CA VAL A 109 -6.01 6.67 8.03
C VAL A 109 -5.33 5.32 8.15
N VAL A 110 -6.01 4.26 7.72
CA VAL A 110 -5.49 2.90 7.67
C VAL A 110 -5.04 2.59 6.26
N GLY A 111 -3.76 2.28 6.09
CA GLY A 111 -3.22 1.75 4.85
C GLY A 111 -3.56 0.27 4.74
N MET A 112 -4.20 -0.11 3.65
CA MET A 112 -4.58 -1.49 3.35
C MET A 112 -3.60 -2.08 2.31
N GLY A 113 -3.72 -3.39 2.06
CA GLY A 113 -3.02 -4.06 0.97
C GLY A 113 -1.50 -3.78 0.96
N LYS A 114 -0.99 -3.32 -0.18
CA LYS A 114 0.43 -3.03 -0.37
C LYS A 114 0.94 -1.89 0.51
N LEU A 115 0.17 -0.82 0.71
CA LEU A 115 0.58 0.28 1.60
C LEU A 115 0.67 -0.18 3.06
N GLY A 116 -0.32 -0.95 3.50
CA GLY A 116 -0.34 -1.52 4.84
C GLY A 116 0.86 -2.44 5.12
N GLY A 117 1.27 -3.21 4.11
CA GLY A 117 2.47 -4.07 4.13
C GLY A 117 3.79 -3.36 3.83
N ARG A 118 3.81 -2.06 3.53
CA ARG A 118 5.00 -1.29 3.07
C ARG A 118 5.62 -1.86 1.79
N GLU A 119 4.76 -2.32 0.89
CA GLU A 119 5.09 -3.00 -0.36
C GLU A 119 4.48 -2.29 -1.57
N LEU A 120 4.33 -0.95 -1.53
CA LEU A 120 3.80 -0.20 -2.68
C LEU A 120 4.66 -0.39 -3.93
N ASN A 121 4.03 -0.56 -5.10
CA ASN A 121 4.74 -0.36 -6.36
C ASN A 121 4.79 1.12 -6.73
N VAL A 122 5.65 1.43 -7.69
CA VAL A 122 5.89 2.75 -8.27
C VAL A 122 4.63 3.38 -8.90
N SER A 123 3.69 2.57 -9.39
CA SER A 123 2.41 3.02 -9.95
C SER A 123 1.20 2.28 -9.35
N SER A 124 1.16 2.14 -8.02
CA SER A 124 0.00 1.58 -7.31
C SER A 124 -0.99 2.65 -6.84
N ASP A 125 -2.26 2.26 -6.77
CA ASP A 125 -3.26 2.95 -5.96
C ASP A 125 -2.95 2.74 -4.49
N ILE A 126 -3.35 3.68 -3.64
CA ILE A 126 -3.32 3.52 -2.20
C ILE A 126 -4.71 3.14 -1.70
N ASP A 127 -4.82 1.92 -1.19
CA ASP A 127 -6.04 1.41 -0.58
C ASP A 127 -6.16 1.95 0.85
N LEU A 128 -7.17 2.77 1.14
CA LEU A 128 -7.33 3.45 2.42
C LEU A 128 -8.69 3.15 3.08
N VAL A 129 -8.70 3.14 4.40
CA VAL A 129 -9.91 3.19 5.24
C VAL A 129 -9.77 4.35 6.22
N PHE A 130 -10.81 5.18 6.34
CA PHE A 130 -10.82 6.30 7.29
C PHE A 130 -11.63 5.95 8.52
N LEU A 131 -11.00 6.11 9.67
CA LEU A 131 -11.58 5.80 10.97
C LEU A 131 -11.32 6.95 11.95
N TYR A 132 -12.12 7.04 13.00
CA TYR A 132 -11.86 7.99 14.08
C TYR A 132 -12.31 7.42 15.43
N PRO A 133 -11.61 7.77 16.52
CA PRO A 133 -12.05 7.43 17.86
C PRO A 133 -13.24 8.31 18.27
N GLY A 134 -14.17 7.77 19.07
CA GLY A 134 -15.26 8.54 19.68
C GLY A 134 -16.62 8.46 18.97
N ALA A 135 -17.52 9.36 19.38
CA ALA A 135 -18.94 9.32 19.06
C ALA A 135 -19.27 9.66 17.60
N LEU A 136 -20.46 9.23 17.15
CA LEU A 136 -20.96 9.38 15.78
C LEU A 136 -21.16 10.85 15.34
N ASP A 137 -21.19 11.79 16.28
CA ASP A 137 -21.37 13.23 16.01
C ASP A 137 -20.21 13.85 15.23
N GLN A 138 -19.03 13.21 15.21
CA GLN A 138 -17.87 13.64 14.43
C GLN A 138 -17.86 13.11 12.98
N GLN A 139 -18.84 12.29 12.58
CA GLN A 139 -18.83 11.65 11.26
C GLN A 139 -18.74 12.66 10.11
N GLU A 140 -19.60 13.68 10.11
CA GLU A 140 -19.65 14.67 9.02
C GLU A 140 -18.33 15.44 8.88
N ARG A 141 -17.72 15.79 10.02
CA ARG A 141 -16.40 16.44 10.07
C ARG A 141 -15.34 15.58 9.40
N TYR A 142 -15.26 14.30 9.78
CA TYR A 142 -14.22 13.40 9.27
C TYR A 142 -14.48 12.91 7.86
N GLU A 143 -15.73 12.77 7.43
CA GLU A 143 -16.05 12.54 6.03
C GLU A 143 -15.64 13.73 5.16
N THR A 144 -15.87 14.95 5.63
CA THR A 144 -15.46 16.16 4.91
C THR A 144 -13.95 16.26 4.83
N ALA A 145 -13.22 16.00 5.92
CA ALA A 145 -11.78 15.90 5.91
C ALA A 145 -11.27 14.80 4.96
N GLY A 146 -11.90 13.62 4.97
CA GLY A 146 -11.59 12.50 4.08
C GLY A 146 -11.77 12.83 2.60
N ARG A 147 -12.88 13.49 2.22
CA ARG A 147 -13.12 13.95 0.85
C ARG A 147 -12.03 14.95 0.40
N ARG A 148 -11.66 15.88 1.27
CA ARG A 148 -10.60 16.86 0.99
C ARG A 148 -9.22 16.19 0.88
N LEU A 149 -8.90 15.23 1.75
CA LEU A 149 -7.67 14.46 1.67
C LEU A 149 -7.56 13.70 0.34
N ILE A 150 -8.61 12.99 -0.06
CA ILE A 150 -8.67 12.29 -1.35
C ILE A 150 -8.41 13.27 -2.50
N ARG A 151 -9.05 14.45 -2.47
CA ARG A 151 -8.85 15.48 -3.50
C ARG A 151 -7.38 15.95 -3.55
N LEU A 152 -6.78 16.28 -2.42
CA LEU A 152 -5.39 16.74 -2.33
C LEU A 152 -4.42 15.74 -2.98
N LEU A 153 -4.65 14.44 -2.75
CA LEU A 153 -3.81 13.35 -3.25
C LEU A 153 -4.09 12.99 -4.72
N ALA A 154 -5.37 12.87 -5.11
CA ALA A 154 -5.77 12.21 -6.35
C ALA A 154 -6.16 13.15 -7.50
N GLU A 155 -6.50 14.42 -7.23
CA GLU A 155 -6.92 15.36 -8.28
C GLU A 155 -5.81 15.54 -9.33
N LEU A 156 -6.17 15.49 -10.62
CA LEU A 156 -5.21 15.74 -11.69
C LEU A 156 -4.99 17.26 -11.84
N THR A 157 -3.73 17.69 -11.78
CA THR A 157 -3.30 19.09 -11.96
C THR A 157 -2.25 19.17 -13.07
N GLU A 158 -1.70 20.36 -13.33
CA GLU A 158 -0.56 20.53 -14.25
C GLU A 158 0.69 19.74 -13.82
N ASP A 159 0.88 19.52 -12.51
CA ASP A 159 1.96 18.69 -11.97
C ASP A 159 1.57 17.20 -11.87
N GLY A 160 0.42 16.78 -12.42
CA GLY A 160 -0.10 15.42 -12.31
C GLY A 160 -0.92 15.19 -11.03
N PHE A 161 -0.78 14.01 -10.42
CA PHE A 161 -1.42 13.61 -9.16
C PHE A 161 -0.38 13.03 -8.19
N ALA A 162 -0.68 13.03 -6.90
CA ALA A 162 0.20 12.50 -5.85
C ALA A 162 -0.02 10.98 -5.69
N PHE A 163 -1.27 10.55 -5.46
CA PHE A 163 -1.64 9.14 -5.48
C PHE A 163 -3.09 8.97 -5.94
N ARG A 164 -3.36 7.91 -6.70
CA ARG A 164 -4.74 7.42 -6.88
C ARG A 164 -5.17 6.75 -5.58
N VAL A 165 -6.37 7.04 -5.11
CA VAL A 165 -6.89 6.54 -3.83
C VAL A 165 -8.05 5.58 -4.08
N ASP A 166 -7.99 4.40 -3.47
CA ASP A 166 -9.07 3.41 -3.48
C ASP A 166 -9.67 3.27 -2.07
N MET A 167 -10.98 3.45 -1.97
CA MET A 167 -11.73 3.40 -0.71
C MET A 167 -12.64 2.16 -0.60
N ARG A 168 -12.58 1.21 -1.55
CA ARG A 168 -13.53 0.10 -1.66
C ARG A 168 -13.41 -0.94 -0.54
N LEU A 169 -12.31 -0.94 0.19
CA LEU A 169 -12.07 -1.87 1.31
C LEU A 169 -12.65 -1.38 2.65
N ARG A 170 -13.30 -0.21 2.69
CA ARG A 170 -13.99 0.29 3.89
C ARG A 170 -15.26 -0.53 4.20
N PRO A 171 -15.76 -0.52 5.44
CA PRO A 171 -17.02 -1.18 5.79
C PRO A 171 -18.16 -0.83 4.82
N PHE A 172 -18.91 -1.84 4.38
CA PHE A 172 -19.97 -1.74 3.37
C PHE A 172 -19.52 -1.27 1.96
N GLY A 173 -18.21 -1.17 1.70
CA GLY A 173 -17.65 -0.78 0.41
C GLY A 173 -18.17 0.58 -0.05
N ASP A 174 -18.52 0.69 -1.33
CA ASP A 174 -18.98 1.95 -1.93
C ASP A 174 -20.31 2.47 -1.36
N ALA A 175 -21.13 1.59 -0.79
CA ALA A 175 -22.39 1.96 -0.15
C ALA A 175 -22.21 2.45 1.29
N GLY A 176 -21.02 2.27 1.88
CA GLY A 176 -20.72 2.68 3.24
C GLY A 176 -20.29 4.14 3.36
N PRO A 177 -20.37 4.69 4.60
CA PRO A 177 -19.86 6.03 4.88
C PRO A 177 -18.35 6.10 4.57
N LEU A 178 -17.87 7.29 4.24
CA LEU A 178 -16.47 7.46 3.87
C LEU A 178 -15.54 7.32 5.09
N ALA A 179 -16.00 7.73 6.27
CA ALA A 179 -15.30 7.61 7.54
C ALA A 179 -16.22 6.97 8.60
N CYS A 180 -15.70 6.01 9.35
CA CYS A 180 -16.46 5.28 10.37
C CYS A 180 -15.87 5.52 11.77
N SER A 181 -16.73 5.56 12.81
CA SER A 181 -16.23 5.49 14.19
C SER A 181 -15.65 4.10 14.49
N PHE A 182 -14.80 4.02 15.50
CA PHE A 182 -14.27 2.75 16.00
C PHE A 182 -15.40 1.79 16.44
N ASP A 183 -16.40 2.27 17.16
CA ASP A 183 -17.57 1.47 17.58
C ASP A 183 -18.35 0.90 16.38
N SER A 184 -18.51 1.70 15.33
CA SER A 184 -19.19 1.28 14.09
C SER A 184 -18.37 0.22 13.36
N LEU A 185 -17.05 0.36 13.32
CA LEU A 185 -16.15 -0.64 12.75
C LEU A 185 -16.23 -1.95 13.55
N GLU A 186 -16.16 -1.90 14.87
CA GLU A 186 -16.24 -3.10 15.72
C GLU A 186 -17.57 -3.84 15.49
N THR A 187 -18.68 -3.10 15.52
CA THR A 187 -20.01 -3.65 15.22
C THR A 187 -20.05 -4.30 13.84
N TYR A 188 -19.50 -3.64 12.82
CA TYR A 188 -19.43 -4.18 11.46
C TYR A 188 -18.60 -5.46 11.38
N LEU A 189 -17.39 -5.48 11.95
CA LEU A 189 -16.50 -6.64 11.88
C LEU A 189 -17.11 -7.86 12.60
N ILE A 190 -17.87 -7.64 13.68
CA ILE A 190 -18.56 -8.71 14.41
C ILE A 190 -19.80 -9.21 13.66
N ALA A 191 -20.67 -8.29 13.20
CA ALA A 191 -21.99 -8.66 12.68
C ALA A 191 -22.00 -8.96 11.17
N HIS A 192 -21.11 -8.33 10.39
CA HIS A 192 -21.15 -8.34 8.93
C HIS A 192 -19.83 -8.74 8.26
N GLY A 193 -18.73 -8.78 9.02
CA GLY A 193 -17.40 -9.04 8.50
C GLY A 193 -17.27 -10.40 7.79
N ARG A 194 -17.02 -10.34 6.49
CA ARG A 194 -16.91 -11.51 5.59
C ARG A 194 -15.51 -12.13 5.65
N GLU A 195 -15.41 -13.39 5.24
CA GLU A 195 -14.14 -14.13 5.30
C GLU A 195 -13.07 -13.53 4.39
N TRP A 196 -13.45 -12.99 3.23
CA TRP A 196 -12.51 -12.30 2.34
C TRP A 196 -12.02 -10.97 2.94
N GLU A 197 -12.82 -10.30 3.78
CA GLU A 197 -12.40 -9.06 4.44
C GLU A 197 -11.29 -9.34 5.44
N ARG A 198 -11.23 -10.53 6.05
CA ARG A 198 -10.09 -10.93 6.89
C ARG A 198 -8.79 -10.94 6.10
N TYR A 199 -8.84 -11.37 4.84
CA TYR A 199 -7.70 -11.33 3.93
C TYR A 199 -7.31 -9.87 3.61
N ALA A 200 -8.28 -9.00 3.33
CA ALA A 200 -8.01 -7.58 3.06
C ALA A 200 -7.41 -6.85 4.27
N TRP A 201 -7.95 -7.10 5.47
CA TRP A 201 -7.50 -6.51 6.73
C TRP A 201 -6.20 -7.10 7.28
N LEU A 202 -5.69 -8.20 6.71
CA LEU A 202 -4.45 -8.84 7.14
C LEU A 202 -3.25 -7.89 7.08
N LYS A 203 -3.17 -7.06 6.04
CA LYS A 203 -2.12 -6.06 5.89
C LYS A 203 -2.49 -4.69 6.47
N ALA A 204 -3.68 -4.52 7.05
CA ALA A 204 -4.13 -3.23 7.57
C ALA A 204 -3.15 -2.66 8.61
N ARG A 205 -2.74 -1.40 8.42
CA ARG A 205 -1.85 -0.70 9.33
C ARG A 205 -2.31 0.75 9.48
N PRO A 206 -2.58 1.23 10.72
CA PRO A 206 -2.85 2.64 10.93
C PRO A 206 -1.60 3.46 10.62
N LEU A 207 -1.77 4.51 9.83
CA LEU A 207 -0.69 5.39 9.35
C LEU A 207 -0.67 6.72 10.12
N THR A 208 -1.84 7.18 10.59
CA THR A 208 -2.02 8.48 11.26
C THR A 208 -2.83 8.34 12.55
N GLY A 209 -2.88 9.43 13.33
CA GLY A 209 -3.51 9.45 14.65
C GLY A 209 -2.69 8.71 15.72
N SER A 210 -3.21 8.69 16.95
CA SER A 210 -2.53 8.13 18.14
C SER A 210 -3.17 6.84 18.66
N HIS A 211 -4.38 6.48 18.21
CA HIS A 211 -5.19 5.37 18.74
C HIS A 211 -4.90 4.01 18.06
N HIS A 212 -3.64 3.77 17.66
CA HIS A 212 -3.27 2.58 16.89
C HIS A 212 -3.50 1.28 17.65
N ALA A 213 -3.11 1.25 18.93
CA ALA A 213 -3.26 0.06 19.77
C ALA A 213 -4.74 -0.28 20.01
N GLU A 214 -5.59 0.72 20.16
CA GLU A 214 -7.04 0.54 20.29
C GLU A 214 -7.65 -0.06 19.03
N LEU A 215 -7.34 0.51 17.87
CA LEU A 215 -7.79 -0.04 16.58
C LEU A 215 -7.35 -1.50 16.41
N MET A 216 -6.08 -1.80 16.68
CA MET A 216 -5.55 -3.14 16.47
C MET A 216 -6.15 -4.17 17.45
N ARG A 217 -6.60 -3.76 18.65
CA ARG A 217 -7.32 -4.67 19.56
C ARG A 217 -8.67 -5.13 19.00
N MET A 218 -9.34 -4.31 18.18
CA MET A 218 -10.60 -4.68 17.52
C MET A 218 -10.33 -5.49 16.24
N VAL A 219 -9.33 -5.09 15.45
CA VAL A 219 -9.02 -5.71 14.14
C VAL A 219 -8.36 -7.08 14.29
N GLN A 220 -7.43 -7.26 15.23
CA GLN A 220 -6.67 -8.52 15.34
C GLN A 220 -7.55 -9.75 15.60
N PRO A 221 -8.54 -9.74 16.51
CA PRO A 221 -9.45 -10.87 16.70
C PRO A 221 -10.29 -11.18 15.46
N PHE A 222 -10.63 -10.15 14.66
CA PHE A 222 -11.30 -10.34 13.38
C PHE A 222 -10.38 -10.96 12.33
N VAL A 223 -9.10 -10.58 12.24
CA VAL A 223 -8.19 -11.17 11.24
C VAL A 223 -7.73 -12.57 11.67
N PHE A 224 -7.24 -12.70 12.90
CA PHE A 224 -6.50 -13.86 13.40
C PHE A 224 -7.31 -14.65 14.44
N ARG A 225 -8.23 -15.50 13.98
CA ARG A 225 -9.04 -16.34 14.86
C ARG A 225 -8.20 -17.41 15.57
N LYS A 226 -8.40 -17.58 16.88
CA LYS A 226 -7.79 -18.69 17.66
C LYS A 226 -8.30 -20.08 17.24
N TYR A 227 -9.53 -20.14 16.72
CA TYR A 227 -10.18 -21.36 16.27
C TYR A 227 -10.62 -21.18 14.81
N LEU A 228 -10.10 -22.05 13.94
CA LEU A 228 -10.60 -22.17 12.58
C LEU A 228 -11.63 -23.28 12.51
N ASP A 229 -12.77 -22.95 11.92
CA ASP A 229 -13.79 -23.91 11.52
C ASP A 229 -13.59 -24.32 10.04
N TYR A 230 -14.22 -25.43 9.65
CA TYR A 230 -14.23 -25.89 8.26
C TYR A 230 -14.80 -24.84 7.30
N ALA A 231 -15.70 -23.98 7.77
CA ALA A 231 -16.28 -22.90 6.97
C ALA A 231 -15.21 -21.90 6.49
N THR A 232 -14.27 -21.52 7.37
CA THR A 232 -13.18 -20.59 7.07
C THR A 232 -12.23 -21.17 6.01
N LEU A 233 -11.84 -22.44 6.14
CA LEU A 233 -11.01 -23.12 5.13
C LEU A 233 -11.74 -23.24 3.78
N GLY A 234 -13.03 -23.54 3.82
CA GLY A 234 -13.89 -23.56 2.62
C GLY A 234 -13.97 -22.20 1.93
N ALA A 235 -14.06 -21.11 2.71
CA ALA A 235 -14.10 -19.75 2.18
C ALA A 235 -12.79 -19.36 1.48
N MET A 236 -11.63 -19.70 2.04
CA MET A 236 -10.33 -19.48 1.38
C MET A 236 -10.22 -20.22 0.05
N ARG A 237 -10.66 -21.48 0.00
CA ARG A 237 -10.68 -22.27 -1.25
C ARG A 237 -11.61 -21.65 -2.29
N ARG A 238 -12.78 -21.16 -1.88
CA ARG A 238 -13.73 -20.46 -2.77
C ARG A 238 -13.13 -19.17 -3.32
N LEU A 239 -12.52 -18.35 -2.47
CA LEU A 239 -11.85 -17.10 -2.86
C LEU A 239 -10.75 -17.38 -3.91
N HIS A 240 -9.90 -18.37 -3.66
CA HIS A 240 -8.87 -18.78 -4.62
C HIS A 240 -9.46 -19.23 -5.97
N ALA A 241 -10.51 -20.05 -5.92
CA ALA A 241 -11.17 -20.56 -7.12
C ALA A 241 -11.92 -19.47 -7.91
N GLU A 242 -12.47 -18.46 -7.23
CA GLU A 242 -13.13 -17.31 -7.86
C GLU A 242 -12.10 -16.42 -8.56
N VAL A 243 -11.01 -16.12 -7.87
CA VAL A 243 -9.84 -15.42 -8.42
C VAL A 243 -9.33 -16.09 -9.70
N ARG A 244 -9.15 -17.41 -9.70
CA ARG A 244 -8.72 -18.15 -10.90
C ARG A 244 -9.73 -18.14 -12.03
N ARG A 245 -11.02 -18.24 -11.72
CA ARG A 245 -12.11 -18.15 -12.72
C ARG A 245 -12.16 -16.77 -13.38
N GLU A 246 -11.96 -15.71 -12.62
CA GLU A 246 -11.90 -14.34 -13.15
C GLU A 246 -10.71 -14.15 -14.11
N VAL A 247 -9.55 -14.72 -13.77
CA VAL A 247 -8.32 -14.68 -14.60
C VAL A 247 -8.54 -15.38 -15.94
N ALA A 248 -9.12 -16.59 -15.91
CA ALA A 248 -9.44 -17.34 -17.12
C ALA A 248 -10.47 -16.58 -18.00
N ARG A 249 -11.51 -16.00 -17.39
CA ARG A 249 -12.54 -15.24 -18.10
C ARG A 249 -12.00 -14.00 -18.80
N ARG A 250 -10.98 -13.35 -18.23
CA ARG A 250 -10.40 -12.11 -18.76
C ARG A 250 -9.15 -12.34 -19.63
N GLU A 251 -8.81 -13.59 -19.94
CA GLU A 251 -7.62 -13.96 -20.73
C GLU A 251 -6.31 -13.39 -20.16
N LEU A 252 -6.23 -13.27 -18.82
CA LEU A 252 -5.10 -12.67 -18.11
C LEU A 252 -3.97 -13.68 -17.83
N ALA A 253 -3.80 -14.69 -18.68
CA ALA A 253 -2.84 -15.77 -18.47
C ALA A 253 -1.40 -15.25 -18.37
N ASP A 254 -1.05 -14.29 -19.24
CA ASP A 254 0.29 -13.67 -19.29
C ASP A 254 0.44 -12.48 -18.32
N HIS A 255 -0.58 -12.19 -17.50
CA HIS A 255 -0.55 -11.02 -16.61
C HIS A 255 0.30 -11.30 -15.36
N VAL A 256 1.47 -10.66 -15.24
CA VAL A 256 2.46 -10.87 -14.15
C VAL A 256 1.88 -10.97 -12.73
N LYS A 257 0.86 -10.15 -12.41
CA LYS A 257 0.20 -10.16 -11.11
C LYS A 257 -0.93 -11.18 -10.96
N LEU A 258 -1.72 -11.39 -12.01
CA LEU A 258 -3.04 -12.04 -11.94
C LEU A 258 -3.04 -13.44 -12.55
N GLY A 259 -2.16 -13.70 -13.52
CA GLY A 259 -2.01 -14.99 -14.19
C GLY A 259 -1.55 -16.10 -13.23
N PRO A 260 -1.65 -17.36 -13.67
CA PRO A 260 -1.18 -18.51 -12.90
C PRO A 260 0.29 -18.37 -12.50
N GLY A 261 0.63 -18.63 -11.23
CA GLY A 261 1.98 -18.42 -10.69
C GLY A 261 2.37 -16.94 -10.47
N GLY A 262 1.46 -16.00 -10.73
CA GLY A 262 1.71 -14.57 -10.58
C GLY A 262 1.80 -14.10 -9.13
N ILE A 263 2.11 -12.80 -8.96
CA ILE A 263 2.33 -12.15 -7.65
C ILE A 263 1.18 -12.44 -6.67
N ARG A 264 -0.07 -12.39 -7.14
CA ARG A 264 -1.25 -12.59 -6.29
C ARG A 264 -1.33 -14.02 -5.73
N GLU A 265 -0.86 -15.03 -6.46
CA GLU A 265 -0.87 -16.41 -5.97
C GLU A 265 0.19 -16.61 -4.86
N ILE A 266 1.37 -15.98 -4.99
CA ILE A 266 2.39 -16.00 -3.93
C ILE A 266 1.87 -15.29 -2.67
N GLU A 267 1.28 -14.10 -2.84
CA GLU A 267 0.63 -13.37 -1.74
C GLU A 267 -0.45 -14.23 -1.08
N PHE A 268 -1.25 -14.94 -1.88
CA PHE A 268 -2.32 -15.81 -1.38
C PHE A 268 -1.78 -16.98 -0.56
N VAL A 269 -0.73 -17.67 -1.00
CA VAL A 269 -0.11 -18.78 -0.25
C VAL A 269 0.37 -18.30 1.12
N ALA A 270 1.12 -17.20 1.15
CA ALA A 270 1.65 -16.62 2.38
C ALA A 270 0.52 -16.23 3.35
N GLN A 271 -0.47 -15.48 2.85
CA GLN A 271 -1.56 -14.94 3.66
C GLN A 271 -2.57 -16.01 4.11
N ALA A 272 -2.82 -17.04 3.30
CA ALA A 272 -3.66 -18.16 3.69
C ALA A 272 -3.07 -18.88 4.91
N LEU A 273 -1.76 -19.15 4.90
CA LEU A 273 -1.08 -19.78 6.03
C LEU A 273 -1.06 -18.88 7.28
N GLN A 274 -0.94 -17.56 7.10
CA GLN A 274 -1.10 -16.61 8.21
C GLN A 274 -2.50 -16.63 8.80
N LEU A 275 -3.57 -16.63 8.00
CA LEU A 275 -4.93 -16.69 8.51
C LEU A 275 -5.21 -18.01 9.25
N VAL A 276 -4.59 -19.11 8.82
CA VAL A 276 -4.74 -20.44 9.46
C VAL A 276 -3.96 -20.54 10.78
N ARG A 277 -2.83 -19.83 10.93
CA ARG A 277 -1.92 -20.05 12.08
C ARG A 277 -1.72 -18.82 12.98
N GLY A 278 -1.89 -17.63 12.45
CA GLY A 278 -1.60 -16.36 13.11
C GLY A 278 -2.44 -16.07 14.35
N GLY A 279 -3.63 -16.68 14.48
CA GLY A 279 -4.42 -16.58 15.71
C GLY A 279 -3.81 -17.30 16.92
N ARG A 280 -2.85 -18.22 16.68
CA ARG A 280 -2.13 -18.97 17.72
C ARG A 280 -0.64 -18.64 17.76
N ASP A 281 -0.09 -18.09 16.69
CA ASP A 281 1.31 -17.71 16.59
C ASP A 281 1.45 -16.24 16.19
N PRO A 282 1.67 -15.33 17.17
CA PRO A 282 1.84 -13.90 16.91
C PRO A 282 2.98 -13.57 15.94
N ALA A 283 3.98 -14.45 15.76
CA ALA A 283 5.05 -14.22 14.80
C ALA A 283 4.53 -14.15 13.35
N LEU A 284 3.36 -14.73 13.07
CA LEU A 284 2.71 -14.68 11.75
C LEU A 284 1.79 -13.46 11.57
N THR A 285 1.86 -12.47 12.46
CA THR A 285 1.13 -11.20 12.32
C THR A 285 1.93 -10.11 11.60
N VAL A 286 3.15 -10.43 11.17
CA VAL A 286 3.96 -9.60 10.27
C VAL A 286 3.23 -9.39 8.93
N ARG A 287 3.45 -8.26 8.28
CA ARG A 287 2.68 -7.85 7.09
C ARG A 287 3.41 -8.01 5.75
N PRO A 288 4.72 -7.70 5.64
CA PRO A 288 5.43 -7.86 4.37
C PRO A 288 5.47 -9.32 3.93
N THR A 289 5.14 -9.60 2.67
CA THR A 289 5.01 -10.97 2.14
C THR A 289 6.33 -11.74 2.24
N LEU A 290 7.48 -11.11 1.98
CA LEU A 290 8.79 -11.77 2.13
C LEU A 290 9.11 -12.13 3.59
N GLU A 291 8.74 -11.26 4.53
CA GLU A 291 8.89 -11.55 5.96
C GLU A 291 7.99 -12.71 6.39
N VAL A 292 6.75 -12.74 5.91
CA VAL A 292 5.82 -13.85 6.13
C VAL A 292 6.41 -15.17 5.64
N LEU A 293 6.94 -15.22 4.41
CA LEU A 293 7.58 -16.43 3.88
C LEU A 293 8.76 -16.88 4.74
N SER A 294 9.57 -15.94 5.23
CA SER A 294 10.67 -16.22 6.17
C SER A 294 10.17 -16.83 7.48
N VAL A 295 9.12 -16.25 8.08
CA VAL A 295 8.54 -16.77 9.33
C VAL A 295 7.92 -18.15 9.11
N LEU A 296 7.19 -18.36 8.02
CA LEU A 296 6.60 -19.66 7.67
C LEU A 296 7.66 -20.76 7.56
N SER A 297 8.79 -20.46 6.91
CA SER A 297 9.92 -21.38 6.82
C SER A 297 10.54 -21.68 8.18
N LYS A 298 10.86 -20.65 8.98
CA LYS A 298 11.45 -20.81 10.33
C LYS A 298 10.55 -21.63 11.28
N LYS A 299 9.25 -21.62 11.04
CA LYS A 299 8.24 -22.36 11.83
C LYS A 299 7.92 -23.74 11.27
N ASN A 300 8.59 -24.19 10.20
CA ASN A 300 8.32 -25.44 9.49
C ASN A 300 6.88 -25.56 8.98
N LEU A 301 6.23 -24.42 8.68
CA LEU A 301 4.88 -24.37 8.10
C LEU A 301 4.91 -24.38 6.56
N LEU A 302 6.07 -24.10 5.99
CA LEU A 302 6.37 -24.18 4.58
C LEU A 302 7.79 -24.74 4.43
N PRO A 303 8.03 -25.74 3.55
CA PRO A 303 9.37 -26.25 3.32
C PRO A 303 10.33 -25.11 2.95
N GLU A 304 11.55 -25.15 3.47
CA GLU A 304 12.54 -24.10 3.26
C GLU A 304 12.81 -23.83 1.78
N GLN A 305 12.93 -24.89 0.98
CA GLN A 305 13.11 -24.78 -0.47
C GLN A 305 11.94 -24.03 -1.14
N ALA A 306 10.70 -24.38 -0.79
CA ALA A 306 9.51 -23.72 -1.34
C ALA A 306 9.42 -22.25 -0.90
N ALA A 307 9.80 -21.93 0.34
CA ALA A 307 9.82 -20.56 0.82
C ALA A 307 10.85 -19.69 0.06
N ARG A 308 12.03 -20.25 -0.24
CA ARG A 308 13.06 -19.58 -1.04
C ARG A 308 12.60 -19.36 -2.48
N GLU A 309 12.09 -20.42 -3.14
CA GLU A 309 11.58 -20.32 -4.52
C GLU A 309 10.45 -19.29 -4.65
N LEU A 310 9.51 -19.25 -3.70
CA LEU A 310 8.45 -18.25 -3.67
C LEU A 310 8.99 -16.83 -3.43
N ALA A 311 9.99 -16.68 -2.57
CA ALA A 311 10.61 -15.37 -2.32
C ALA A 311 11.35 -14.85 -3.57
N ASP A 312 12.13 -15.69 -4.22
CA ASP A 312 12.86 -15.34 -5.44
C ASP A 312 11.90 -15.01 -6.59
N ALA A 313 10.86 -15.83 -6.77
CA ALA A 313 9.80 -15.57 -7.74
C ALA A 313 9.05 -14.27 -7.44
N TYR A 314 8.75 -13.99 -6.17
CA TYR A 314 8.10 -12.74 -5.77
C TYR A 314 8.95 -11.53 -6.15
N VAL A 315 10.24 -11.55 -5.83
CA VAL A 315 11.18 -10.46 -6.18
C VAL A 315 11.26 -10.28 -7.69
N LEU A 316 11.43 -11.37 -8.45
CA LEU A 316 11.48 -11.32 -9.91
C LEU A 316 10.20 -10.70 -10.50
N LEU A 317 9.03 -11.20 -10.10
CA LEU A 317 7.75 -10.75 -10.64
C LEU A 317 7.45 -9.29 -10.27
N ARG A 318 7.82 -8.85 -9.06
CA ARG A 318 7.68 -7.45 -8.64
C ARG A 318 8.60 -6.53 -9.42
N ASN A 319 9.84 -6.95 -9.68
CA ASN A 319 10.76 -6.18 -10.53
C ASN A 319 10.24 -6.09 -11.97
N VAL A 320 9.70 -7.18 -12.53
CA VAL A 320 9.05 -7.17 -13.86
C VAL A 320 7.86 -6.19 -13.86
N GLU A 321 7.02 -6.22 -12.83
CA GLU A 321 5.90 -5.29 -12.68
C GLU A 321 6.38 -3.83 -12.63
N HIS A 322 7.51 -3.52 -11.97
CA HIS A 322 8.11 -2.18 -11.99
C HIS A 322 8.55 -1.76 -13.39
N ARG A 323 9.25 -2.63 -14.14
CA ARG A 323 9.67 -2.33 -15.52
C ARG A 323 8.50 -2.04 -16.45
N LEU A 324 7.37 -2.71 -16.25
CA LEU A 324 6.13 -2.46 -17.00
C LEU A 324 5.44 -1.14 -16.61
N GLN A 325 5.68 -0.64 -15.40
CA GLN A 325 5.05 0.58 -14.87
C GLN A 325 5.82 1.87 -15.15
N TYR A 326 7.13 1.78 -15.40
CA TYR A 326 8.00 2.90 -15.77
C TYR A 326 7.74 3.42 -17.19
#